data_AF-A0A6C0LLI9-F1
#
_entry.id   AF-A0A6C0LLI9-F1
#
_cell.length_a   1.000
_cell.length_b   1.000
_cell.length_c   1.000
_cell.angle_alpha   90.00
_cell.angle_beta   90.00
_cell.angle_gamma   90.00
#
_symmetry.space_group_name_H-M   'P 1'
#
loop_
_entity.id
_entity.type
_entity.pdbx_description
1 polymer ?
#
loop_
_entity_poly.entity_id
_entity_poly.type
_entity_poly.pdbx_seq_one_letter_code
_entity_poly.pdbx_strand_id
1 'polypeptide(L)'
;MLFVSIGIDCDVANFLSKYNLRKASLPFDWNVSYNGVSKCIENNFKNFTEPLSVDRINEDDIYFHHDFLDGAATQSPDHDKYYRRCLRLLNMFETSEKTGEYILFIRKGHLCYHHEEQKGKYKNIVCDVEDAKRLSGILRSKYPLLKYKIIVVLGCTKCGTINTDNNLNKLNNIEVYNNVNGGSFEECMLNICITEIREHN
;
A
#
# COMPACT_ATOMS: atom_id res chain seq x y z
N MET A 1 -4.18 -15.66 8.04
CA MET A 1 -4.47 -14.38 7.36
C MET A 1 -3.25 -13.48 7.49
N LEU A 2 -2.89 -12.80 6.41
CA LEU A 2 -1.73 -11.91 6.33
C LEU A 2 -2.20 -10.47 6.12
N PHE A 3 -1.54 -9.53 6.79
CA PHE A 3 -1.77 -8.11 6.61
C PHE A 3 -0.62 -7.50 5.80
N VAL A 4 -0.95 -6.73 4.77
CA VAL A 4 0.03 -6.11 3.87
C VAL A 4 -0.26 -4.62 3.78
N SER A 5 0.69 -3.79 4.24
CA SER A 5 0.68 -2.36 3.90
C SER A 5 0.96 -2.18 2.42
N ILE A 6 0.17 -1.34 1.75
CA ILE A 6 0.40 -0.90 0.37
C ILE A 6 0.66 0.63 0.29
N GLY A 7 1.25 1.16 1.37
CA GLY A 7 1.98 2.43 1.38
C GLY A 7 1.16 3.68 1.69
N ILE A 8 1.57 4.74 0.97
CA ILE A 8 1.45 6.19 1.22
C ILE A 8 2.16 6.74 2.45
N ASP A 9 2.18 6.04 3.56
CA ASP A 9 2.98 6.42 4.73
C ASP A 9 3.28 5.17 5.58
N CYS A 10 4.11 5.34 6.62
CA CYS A 10 4.47 4.26 7.54
C CYS A 10 3.36 3.90 8.55
N ASP A 11 2.25 4.62 8.59
CA ASP A 11 1.20 4.48 9.60
C ASP A 11 0.56 3.09 9.64
N VAL A 12 0.30 2.48 8.48
CA VAL A 12 -0.26 1.12 8.42
C VAL A 12 0.75 0.13 9.00
N ALA A 13 2.03 0.23 8.63
CA ALA A 13 3.07 -0.65 9.16
C ALA A 13 3.27 -0.48 10.67
N ASN A 14 3.26 0.77 11.15
CA ASN A 14 3.31 1.11 12.57
C ASN A 14 2.13 0.51 13.34
N PHE A 15 0.91 0.69 12.83
CA PHE A 15 -0.30 0.10 13.40
C PHE A 15 -0.21 -1.43 13.48
N LEU A 16 0.13 -2.09 12.37
CA LEU A 16 0.23 -3.55 12.33
C LEU A 16 1.33 -4.06 13.29
N SER A 17 2.42 -3.32 13.46
CA SER A 17 3.45 -3.62 14.46
C SER A 17 2.93 -3.45 15.90
N LYS A 18 2.25 -2.33 16.20
CA LYS A 18 1.70 -2.03 17.53
C LYS A 18 0.75 -3.12 18.04
N TYR A 19 -0.07 -3.67 17.15
CA TYR A 19 -1.05 -4.72 17.48
C TYR A 19 -0.57 -6.15 17.19
N ASN A 20 0.73 -6.36 16.92
CA ASN A 20 1.31 -7.67 16.63
C ASN A 20 0.64 -8.43 15.45
N LEU A 21 0.13 -7.68 14.47
CA LEU A 21 -0.49 -8.19 13.24
C LEU A 21 0.53 -8.31 12.09
N ARG A 22 1.64 -7.57 12.17
CA ARG A 22 2.70 -7.57 11.16
C ARG A 22 3.56 -8.83 11.28
N LYS A 23 3.54 -9.68 10.25
CA LYS A 23 4.34 -10.91 10.19
C LYS A 23 5.75 -10.73 9.65
N ALA A 24 5.95 -9.71 8.81
CA ALA A 24 7.24 -9.42 8.21
C ALA A 24 7.36 -7.94 7.82
N SER A 25 8.60 -7.52 7.54
CA SER A 25 8.83 -6.24 6.87
C SER A 25 8.60 -6.37 5.36
N LEU A 26 7.81 -5.50 4.78
CA LEU A 26 7.40 -5.55 3.37
C LEU A 26 7.85 -4.29 2.61
N PRO A 27 7.80 -4.30 1.27
CA PRO A 27 8.35 -3.23 0.44
C PRO A 27 7.77 -1.87 0.75
N PHE A 28 6.48 -1.78 1.09
CA PHE A 28 5.75 -0.52 1.24
C PHE A 28 5.57 -0.06 2.68
N ASP A 29 6.26 -0.69 3.65
CA ASP A 29 6.07 -0.36 5.06
C ASP A 29 6.65 1.01 5.45
N TRP A 30 7.63 1.51 4.71
CA TRP A 30 8.46 2.66 5.10
C TRP A 30 8.71 3.62 3.92
N ASN A 31 7.75 3.73 3.01
CA ASN A 31 7.80 4.67 1.89
C ASN A 31 6.45 5.34 1.63
N VAL A 32 6.54 6.44 0.87
CA VAL A 32 5.40 7.19 0.37
C VAL A 32 5.17 6.80 -1.07
N SER A 33 4.05 6.12 -1.35
CA SER A 33 3.66 5.64 -2.69
C SER A 33 2.66 6.60 -3.35
N TYR A 34 3.17 7.76 -3.80
CA TYR A 34 2.34 8.88 -4.26
C TYR A 34 1.35 8.49 -5.34
N ASN A 35 1.77 7.70 -6.34
CA ASN A 35 0.92 7.27 -7.44
C ASN A 35 0.48 5.82 -7.35
N GLY A 36 0.43 5.28 -6.13
CA GLY A 36 -0.01 3.92 -5.87
C GLY A 36 1.11 2.89 -5.96
N VAL A 37 0.73 1.61 -5.91
CA VAL A 37 1.70 0.48 -5.92
C VAL A 37 1.43 -0.54 -7.02
N SER A 38 0.34 -0.37 -7.77
CA SER A 38 -0.10 -1.33 -8.79
C SER A 38 1.01 -1.63 -9.80
N LYS A 39 1.69 -0.60 -10.33
CA LYS A 39 2.80 -0.75 -11.29
C LYS A 39 3.97 -1.57 -10.76
N CYS A 40 4.37 -1.33 -9.51
CA CYS A 40 5.44 -2.09 -8.86
C CYS A 40 5.08 -3.59 -8.77
N ILE A 41 3.81 -3.92 -8.52
CA ILE A 41 3.40 -5.34 -8.43
C ILE A 41 3.21 -5.93 -9.83
N GLU A 42 2.71 -5.16 -10.80
CA GLU A 42 2.58 -5.55 -12.20
C GLU A 42 3.94 -5.98 -12.78
N ASN A 43 4.97 -5.18 -12.56
CA ASN A 43 6.32 -5.41 -13.07
C ASN A 43 7.20 -6.32 -12.19
N ASN A 44 6.65 -6.97 -11.15
CA ASN A 44 7.38 -7.79 -10.18
C ASN A 44 8.51 -7.03 -9.45
N PHE A 45 8.30 -5.76 -9.15
CA PHE A 45 9.26 -4.87 -8.50
C PHE A 45 10.56 -4.71 -9.30
N LYS A 46 10.50 -4.90 -10.63
CA LYS A 46 11.63 -4.62 -11.49
C LYS A 46 12.01 -3.15 -11.27
N ASN A 47 13.31 -2.89 -11.08
CA ASN A 47 13.83 -1.53 -10.92
C ASN A 47 13.27 -0.78 -9.69
N PHE A 48 12.75 -1.49 -8.68
CA PHE A 48 12.07 -0.85 -7.54
C PHE A 48 12.93 0.17 -6.79
N THR A 49 14.24 -0.05 -6.71
CA THR A 49 15.19 0.87 -6.07
C THR A 49 16.17 1.51 -7.05
N GLU A 50 16.03 1.32 -8.37
CA GLU A 50 16.96 1.86 -9.36
C GLU A 50 16.30 2.09 -10.72
N PRO A 51 16.44 3.27 -11.34
CA PRO A 51 17.15 4.45 -10.83
C PRO A 51 16.33 5.21 -9.77
N LEU A 52 17.03 5.91 -8.87
CA LEU A 52 16.41 6.89 -7.95
C LEU A 52 16.81 8.31 -8.33
N SER A 53 15.89 9.24 -8.13
CA SER A 53 16.18 10.67 -8.15
C SER A 53 17.06 11.09 -6.96
N VAL A 54 17.57 12.32 -6.99
CA VAL A 54 18.26 12.93 -5.83
C VAL A 54 17.38 13.01 -4.58
N ASP A 55 16.06 13.00 -4.75
CA ASP A 55 15.08 13.01 -3.67
C ASP A 55 14.73 11.58 -3.20
N ARG A 56 15.42 10.56 -3.73
CA ARG A 56 15.24 9.13 -3.40
C ARG A 56 13.87 8.61 -3.79
N ILE A 57 13.48 8.96 -5.02
CA ILE A 57 12.21 8.56 -5.61
C ILE A 57 12.48 7.70 -6.83
N ASN A 58 11.85 6.55 -6.95
CA ASN A 58 11.96 5.68 -8.13
C ASN A 58 11.05 6.13 -9.29
N GLU A 59 11.09 5.40 -10.40
CA GLU A 59 10.27 5.67 -11.59
C GLU A 59 8.75 5.48 -11.39
N ASP A 60 8.36 4.72 -10.36
CA ASP A 60 6.97 4.48 -9.97
C ASP A 60 6.46 5.48 -8.91
N ASP A 61 7.21 6.56 -8.66
CA ASP A 61 6.91 7.60 -7.67
C ASP A 61 6.82 7.07 -6.22
N ILE A 62 7.65 6.08 -5.88
CA ILE A 62 7.86 5.61 -4.52
C ILE A 62 9.00 6.40 -3.89
N TYR A 63 8.70 7.17 -2.83
CA TYR A 63 9.69 7.92 -2.08
C TYR A 63 10.16 7.17 -0.84
N PHE A 64 11.46 6.91 -0.77
CA PHE A 64 12.12 6.22 0.34
C PHE A 64 12.55 7.22 1.42
N HIS A 65 11.62 7.56 2.32
CA HIS A 65 11.81 8.64 3.31
C HIS A 65 12.95 8.37 4.31
N HIS A 66 13.09 7.11 4.75
CA HIS A 66 14.03 6.72 5.81
C HIS A 66 15.34 6.11 5.31
N ASP A 67 15.47 5.88 4.00
CA ASP A 67 16.54 5.06 3.41
C ASP A 67 17.24 5.83 2.29
N PHE A 68 18.37 5.33 1.80
CA PHE A 68 19.19 5.98 0.76
C PHE A 68 19.69 7.39 1.17
N LEU A 69 19.89 7.64 2.46
CA LEU A 69 20.29 8.95 3.00
C LEU A 69 21.64 9.42 2.46
N ASP A 70 22.57 8.49 2.25
CA ASP A 70 23.91 8.76 1.71
C ASP A 70 23.95 8.73 0.17
N GLY A 71 22.79 8.73 -0.47
CA GLY A 71 22.62 8.67 -1.92
C GLY A 71 22.24 7.28 -2.46
N ALA A 72 21.84 7.26 -3.73
CA ALA A 72 21.37 6.06 -4.44
C ALA A 72 22.52 5.26 -5.08
N ALA A 73 23.60 5.02 -4.33
CA ALA A 73 24.71 4.22 -4.84
C ALA A 73 24.22 2.79 -5.12
N THR A 74 24.46 2.28 -6.33
CA THR A 74 23.92 1.03 -6.91
C THR A 74 24.24 -0.27 -6.16
N GLN A 75 24.87 -0.20 -4.99
CA GLN A 75 25.24 -1.32 -4.12
C GLN A 75 25.10 -0.99 -2.62
N SER A 76 24.21 -0.05 -2.27
CA SER A 76 23.93 0.24 -0.86
C SER A 76 23.18 -0.92 -0.18
N PRO A 77 23.34 -1.11 1.14
CA PRO A 77 22.57 -2.09 1.91
C PRO A 77 21.05 -1.92 1.78
N ASP A 78 20.60 -0.73 1.38
CA ASP A 78 19.18 -0.44 1.17
C ASP A 78 18.63 -1.11 -0.08
N HIS A 79 19.41 -1.23 -1.17
CA HIS A 79 18.99 -1.98 -2.36
C HIS A 79 18.73 -3.44 -2.00
N ASP A 80 19.68 -4.08 -1.31
CA ASP A 80 19.55 -5.47 -0.85
C ASP A 80 18.37 -5.65 0.11
N LYS A 81 18.17 -4.69 1.01
CA LYS A 81 17.04 -4.68 1.95
C LYS A 81 15.71 -4.69 1.21
N TYR A 82 15.52 -3.82 0.23
CA TYR A 82 14.28 -3.73 -0.52
C TYR A 82 14.11 -4.91 -1.47
N TYR A 83 15.17 -5.39 -2.11
CA TYR A 83 15.13 -6.61 -2.92
C TYR A 83 14.57 -7.80 -2.11
N ARG A 84 15.11 -8.04 -0.91
CA ARG A 84 14.59 -9.10 -0.01
C ARG A 84 13.13 -8.89 0.40
N ARG A 85 12.71 -7.64 0.61
CA ARG A 85 11.31 -7.30 0.94
C ARG A 85 10.38 -7.57 -0.25
N CYS A 86 10.80 -7.22 -1.47
CA CYS A 86 10.03 -7.43 -2.69
C CYS A 86 9.84 -8.92 -2.96
N LEU A 87 10.93 -9.70 -2.92
CA LEU A 87 10.86 -11.16 -3.04
C LEU A 87 9.96 -11.79 -1.99
N ARG A 88 10.04 -11.30 -0.74
CA ARG A 88 9.17 -11.81 0.34
C ARG A 88 7.70 -11.60 0.01
N LEU A 89 7.31 -10.42 -0.47
CA LEU A 89 5.93 -10.14 -0.82
C LEU A 89 5.45 -10.98 -2.01
N LEU A 90 6.27 -11.14 -3.05
CA LEU A 90 5.97 -12.04 -4.18
C LEU A 90 5.78 -13.49 -3.71
N ASN A 91 6.68 -13.99 -2.85
CA ASN A 91 6.57 -15.33 -2.29
C ASN A 91 5.31 -15.49 -1.41
N MET A 92 4.88 -14.45 -0.70
CA MET A 92 3.62 -14.47 0.05
C MET A 92 2.44 -14.64 -0.90
N PHE A 93 2.41 -13.95 -2.05
CA PHE A 93 1.35 -14.14 -3.04
C PHE A 93 1.31 -15.58 -3.56
N GLU A 94 2.44 -16.12 -4.00
CA GLU A 94 2.51 -17.50 -4.50
C GLU A 94 2.13 -18.54 -3.45
N THR A 95 2.55 -18.33 -2.20
CA THR A 95 2.25 -19.24 -1.11
C THR A 95 0.77 -19.19 -0.76
N SER A 96 0.23 -17.99 -0.55
CA SER A 96 -1.18 -17.77 -0.22
C SER A 96 -2.12 -18.27 -1.31
N GLU A 97 -1.73 -18.16 -2.58
CA GLU A 97 -2.49 -18.74 -3.69
C GLU A 97 -2.60 -20.27 -3.59
N LYS A 98 -1.51 -20.94 -3.21
CA LYS A 98 -1.46 -22.41 -3.07
C LYS A 98 -2.14 -22.90 -1.79
N THR A 99 -1.97 -22.19 -0.69
CA THR A 99 -2.48 -22.60 0.64
C THR A 99 -3.90 -22.10 0.90
N GLY A 100 -4.38 -21.13 0.13
CA GLY A 100 -5.65 -20.45 0.37
C GLY A 100 -5.61 -19.50 1.56
N GLU A 101 -4.42 -19.11 2.05
CA GLU A 101 -4.28 -18.12 3.11
C GLU A 101 -4.75 -16.74 2.63
N TYR A 102 -5.65 -16.13 3.39
CA TYR A 102 -6.23 -14.82 3.05
C TYR A 102 -5.23 -13.67 3.24
N ILE A 103 -5.18 -12.72 2.30
CA ILE A 103 -4.39 -11.49 2.41
C ILE A 103 -5.30 -10.27 2.49
N LEU A 104 -5.15 -9.46 3.55
CA LEU A 104 -5.75 -8.15 3.67
C LEU A 104 -4.72 -7.08 3.30
N PHE A 105 -4.90 -6.44 2.15
CA PHE A 105 -4.11 -5.27 1.75
C PHE A 105 -4.74 -4.01 2.33
N ILE A 106 -3.92 -3.12 2.89
CA ILE A 106 -4.40 -1.90 3.52
C ILE A 106 -3.63 -0.69 2.99
N ARG A 107 -4.38 0.28 2.48
CA ARG A 107 -3.89 1.59 2.07
C ARG A 107 -4.51 2.66 2.97
N LYS A 108 -3.66 3.42 3.67
CA LYS A 108 -4.04 4.75 4.11
C LYS A 108 -3.95 5.65 2.88
N GLY A 109 -5.07 6.18 2.40
CA GLY A 109 -5.09 7.09 1.26
C GLY A 109 -4.28 8.35 1.55
N HIS A 110 -3.93 9.07 0.48
CA HIS A 110 -3.10 10.27 0.63
C HIS A 110 -3.80 11.31 1.51
N LEU A 111 -2.97 12.16 2.10
CA LEU A 111 -3.36 13.30 2.89
C LEU A 111 -3.09 14.57 2.09
N CYS A 112 -3.71 15.68 2.51
CA CYS A 112 -3.63 16.94 1.75
C CYS A 112 -2.22 17.51 1.59
N TYR A 113 -1.34 17.24 2.55
CA TYR A 113 0.04 17.71 2.51
C TYR A 113 0.87 16.97 1.45
N HIS A 114 0.53 15.73 1.09
CA HIS A 114 1.26 14.99 0.05
C HIS A 114 1.20 15.69 -1.32
N HIS A 115 0.18 16.53 -1.57
CA HIS A 115 0.11 17.35 -2.79
C HIS A 115 1.15 18.46 -2.86
N GLU A 116 1.67 18.87 -1.71
CA GLU A 116 2.62 19.99 -1.56
C GLU A 116 4.06 19.48 -1.40
N GLU A 117 4.23 18.20 -1.07
CA GLU A 117 5.52 17.53 -1.03
C GLU A 117 6.23 17.52 -2.39
N GLN A 118 7.56 17.35 -2.34
CA GLN A 118 8.43 17.34 -3.52
C GLN A 118 8.21 18.55 -4.42
N LYS A 119 8.09 19.74 -3.81
CA LYS A 119 7.89 21.03 -4.48
C LYS A 119 6.63 21.04 -5.36
N GLY A 120 5.59 20.32 -4.93
CA GLY A 120 4.32 20.24 -5.65
C GLY A 120 4.32 19.31 -6.87
N LYS A 121 5.34 18.46 -7.04
CA LYS A 121 5.38 17.43 -8.11
C LYS A 121 4.10 16.59 -8.10
N TYR A 122 3.56 16.32 -6.92
CA TYR A 122 2.38 15.48 -6.70
C TYR A 122 1.10 16.26 -6.47
N LYS A 123 0.99 17.46 -7.07
CA LYS A 123 -0.27 18.22 -7.06
C LYS A 123 -1.45 17.39 -7.57
N ASN A 124 -1.23 16.52 -8.55
CA ASN A 124 -2.24 15.62 -9.12
C ASN A 124 -1.87 14.14 -8.84
N ILE A 125 -2.07 13.71 -7.59
CA ILE A 125 -1.90 12.30 -7.17
C ILE A 125 -2.95 11.40 -7.83
N VAL A 126 -2.54 10.21 -8.25
CA VAL A 126 -3.47 9.16 -8.70
C VAL A 126 -4.48 8.83 -7.59
N CYS A 127 -5.75 8.72 -7.96
CA CYS A 127 -6.81 8.35 -7.01
C CYS A 127 -6.53 6.98 -6.37
N ASP A 128 -6.51 6.92 -5.03
CA ASP A 128 -6.20 5.70 -4.27
C ASP A 128 -7.16 4.53 -4.60
N VAL A 129 -8.43 4.84 -4.85
CA VAL A 129 -9.45 3.86 -5.23
C VAL A 129 -9.19 3.31 -6.64
N GLU A 130 -8.74 4.16 -7.56
CA GLU A 130 -8.40 3.72 -8.92
C GLU A 130 -7.13 2.87 -8.94
N ASP A 131 -6.12 3.21 -8.13
CA ASP A 131 -4.95 2.34 -7.96
C ASP A 131 -5.33 0.99 -7.35
N ALA A 132 -6.21 0.97 -6.34
CA ALA A 132 -6.73 -0.27 -5.75
C ALA A 132 -7.47 -1.13 -6.79
N LYS A 133 -8.26 -0.52 -7.69
CA LYS A 133 -8.92 -1.24 -8.81
C LYS A 133 -7.90 -1.85 -9.76
N ARG A 134 -6.85 -1.11 -10.13
CA ARG A 134 -5.76 -1.61 -10.98
C ARG A 134 -5.03 -2.77 -10.31
N LEU A 135 -4.64 -2.59 -9.05
CA LEU A 135 -3.98 -3.62 -8.25
C LEU A 135 -4.85 -4.89 -8.19
N SER A 136 -6.14 -4.75 -7.93
CA SER A 136 -7.06 -5.89 -7.91
C SER A 136 -7.14 -6.61 -9.26
N GLY A 137 -7.12 -5.88 -10.37
CA GLY A 137 -7.02 -6.44 -11.72
C GLY A 137 -5.74 -7.25 -11.93
N ILE A 138 -4.59 -6.69 -11.54
CA ILE A 138 -3.28 -7.33 -11.63
C ILE A 138 -3.23 -8.60 -10.78
N LEU A 139 -3.69 -8.54 -9.53
CA LEU A 139 -3.72 -9.69 -8.62
C LEU A 139 -4.60 -10.81 -9.17
N ARG A 140 -5.80 -10.51 -9.70
CA ARG A 140 -6.66 -11.53 -10.35
C ARG A 140 -6.02 -12.15 -11.59
N SER A 141 -5.27 -11.36 -12.36
CA SER A 141 -4.63 -11.85 -13.58
C SER A 141 -3.40 -12.72 -13.27
N LYS A 142 -2.59 -12.35 -12.28
CA LYS A 142 -1.32 -13.01 -11.97
C LYS A 142 -1.49 -14.16 -10.95
N TYR A 143 -2.46 -14.04 -10.06
CA TYR A 143 -2.74 -14.98 -8.98
C TYR A 143 -4.26 -15.26 -8.89
N PRO A 144 -4.84 -15.95 -9.89
CA PRO A 144 -6.29 -16.14 -10.00
C PRO A 144 -6.96 -16.85 -8.81
N LEU A 145 -6.22 -17.63 -8.02
CA LEU A 145 -6.76 -18.30 -6.83
C LEU A 145 -6.47 -17.55 -5.52
N LEU A 146 -5.76 -16.41 -5.57
CA LEU A 146 -5.43 -15.63 -4.39
C LEU A 146 -6.70 -15.09 -3.74
N LYS A 147 -6.89 -15.41 -2.45
CA LYS A 147 -7.96 -14.86 -1.63
C LYS A 147 -7.49 -13.58 -0.98
N TYR A 148 -8.14 -12.46 -1.29
CA TYR A 148 -7.74 -11.17 -0.74
C TYR A 148 -8.88 -10.15 -0.71
N LYS A 149 -8.69 -9.12 0.11
CA LYS A 149 -9.43 -7.85 0.07
C LYS A 149 -8.46 -6.68 0.17
N ILE A 150 -8.80 -5.58 -0.48
CA ILE A 150 -8.06 -4.32 -0.45
C ILE A 150 -8.92 -3.29 0.28
N ILE A 151 -8.41 -2.80 1.40
CA ILE A 151 -9.01 -1.73 2.19
C ILE A 151 -8.33 -0.41 1.80
N VAL A 152 -9.13 0.59 1.45
CA VAL A 152 -8.67 1.95 1.19
C VAL A 152 -9.31 2.90 2.20
N VAL A 153 -8.52 3.51 3.07
CA VAL A 153 -8.98 4.49 4.07
C VAL A 153 -8.63 5.89 3.58
N LEU A 154 -9.60 6.63 3.03
CA LEU A 154 -9.40 7.97 2.46
C LEU A 154 -9.18 9.01 3.56
N GLY A 155 -8.16 9.87 3.41
CA GLY A 155 -7.86 10.94 4.36
C GLY A 155 -7.64 12.33 3.75
N CYS A 156 -7.65 12.47 2.42
CA CYS A 156 -7.42 13.76 1.77
C CYS A 156 -8.68 14.62 1.76
N THR A 157 -8.67 15.80 2.39
CA THR A 157 -9.78 16.77 2.30
C THR A 157 -9.94 17.42 0.92
N LYS A 158 -8.90 17.42 0.08
CA LYS A 158 -8.93 17.92 -1.31
C LYS A 158 -9.52 16.89 -2.29
N CYS A 159 -9.17 15.61 -2.14
CA CYS A 159 -9.54 14.54 -3.07
C CYS A 159 -10.68 13.64 -2.56
N GLY A 160 -10.97 13.67 -1.26
CA GLY A 160 -11.92 12.79 -0.58
C GLY A 160 -13.37 13.26 -0.63
N THR A 161 -13.73 14.09 -1.62
CA THR A 161 -15.12 14.43 -1.96
C THR A 161 -15.78 13.36 -2.84
N ILE A 162 -15.21 12.16 -2.95
CA ILE A 162 -15.94 11.01 -3.47
C ILE A 162 -17.13 10.80 -2.54
N ASN A 163 -18.32 11.20 -2.99
CA ASN A 163 -19.58 10.74 -2.41
C ASN A 163 -19.43 9.24 -2.25
N THR A 164 -19.34 8.77 -1.01
CA THR A 164 -19.51 7.36 -0.64
C THR A 164 -20.98 6.98 -0.85
N ASP A 165 -21.55 7.33 -2.00
CA ASP A 165 -22.77 6.75 -2.49
C ASP A 165 -22.52 5.25 -2.58
N ASN A 166 -23.50 4.50 -2.11
CA ASN A 166 -23.53 3.06 -1.85
C ASN A 166 -23.12 2.13 -3.02
N ASN A 167 -22.59 2.67 -4.13
CA ASN A 167 -22.16 1.98 -5.34
C ASN A 167 -20.66 1.61 -5.39
N LEU A 168 -19.79 2.18 -4.54
CA LEU A 168 -18.39 1.72 -4.43
C LEU A 168 -18.26 0.45 -3.57
N ASN A 169 -19.25 0.16 -2.73
CA ASN A 169 -19.30 -0.98 -1.81
C ASN A 169 -19.53 -2.35 -2.48
N LYS A 170 -19.39 -2.47 -3.80
CA LYS A 170 -19.64 -3.72 -4.55
C LYS A 170 -18.61 -4.05 -5.64
N LEU A 171 -17.34 -3.69 -5.43
CA LEU A 171 -16.25 -4.43 -6.08
C LEU A 171 -15.86 -5.55 -5.13
N ASN A 172 -16.06 -6.82 -5.51
CA ASN A 172 -16.02 -7.99 -4.61
C ASN A 172 -14.82 -8.06 -3.65
N ASN A 173 -13.67 -7.43 -3.98
CA ASN A 173 -12.45 -7.47 -3.18
C ASN A 173 -11.92 -6.08 -2.76
N ILE A 174 -12.70 -4.99 -2.90
CA ILE A 174 -12.25 -3.64 -2.52
C ILE A 174 -13.29 -2.97 -1.63
N GLU A 175 -12.84 -2.44 -0.51
CA GLU A 175 -13.67 -1.72 0.45
C GLU A 175 -13.04 -0.35 0.75
N VAL A 176 -13.88 0.69 0.76
CA VAL A 176 -13.43 2.08 0.88
C VAL A 176 -14.07 2.72 2.11
N TYR A 177 -13.23 3.27 2.96
CA TYR A 177 -13.61 3.97 4.19
C TYR A 177 -13.27 5.45 4.05
N ASN A 178 -14.22 6.34 4.30
CA ASN A 178 -13.97 7.78 4.30
C ASN A 178 -13.62 8.23 5.73
N ASN A 179 -12.34 8.58 5.95
CA ASN A 179 -11.81 9.09 7.22
C ASN A 179 -11.39 10.57 7.11
N VAL A 180 -11.97 11.32 6.17
CA VAL A 180 -11.64 12.74 5.94
C VAL A 180 -12.20 13.64 7.06
N ASN A 181 -13.40 13.32 7.57
CA ASN A 181 -14.14 14.15 8.52
C ASN A 181 -14.50 13.43 9.82
N GLY A 182 -13.97 12.23 10.08
CA GLY A 182 -14.36 11.44 11.24
C GLY A 182 -13.23 10.53 11.73
N GLY A 183 -13.25 10.25 13.04
CA GLY A 183 -12.50 9.18 13.71
C GLY A 183 -10.96 9.31 13.73
N SER A 184 -10.35 8.68 14.73
CA SER A 184 -8.92 8.37 14.65
C SER A 184 -8.69 7.31 13.56
N PHE A 185 -7.71 7.52 12.67
CA PHE A 185 -7.29 6.50 11.69
C PHE A 185 -7.05 5.14 12.35
N GLU A 186 -6.46 5.15 13.55
CA GLU A 186 -6.20 3.94 14.33
C GLU A 186 -7.48 3.24 14.79
N GLU A 187 -8.51 3.98 15.17
CA GLU A 187 -9.81 3.40 15.56
C GLU A 187 -10.51 2.76 14.36
N CYS A 188 -10.51 3.45 13.21
CA CYS A 188 -11.02 2.91 11.95
C CYS A 188 -10.30 1.60 11.59
N MET A 189 -8.97 1.60 11.63
CA MET A 189 -8.13 0.43 11.37
C MET A 189 -8.39 -0.73 12.34
N LEU A 190 -8.56 -0.44 13.63
CA LEU A 190 -8.85 -1.46 14.64
C LEU A 190 -10.18 -2.15 14.37
N ASN A 191 -11.23 -1.39 14.05
CA ASN A 191 -12.54 -1.94 13.73
C ASN A 191 -12.50 -2.81 12.47
N ILE A 192 -11.81 -2.36 11.42
CA ILE A 192 -11.61 -3.12 10.18
C ILE A 192 -10.89 -4.43 10.49
N CYS A 193 -9.71 -4.37 11.11
CA CYS A 193 -8.91 -5.56 11.39
C CYS A 193 -9.65 -6.56 12.28
N ILE A 194 -10.38 -6.11 13.33
CA ILE A 194 -11.17 -7.02 14.18
C ILE A 194 -12.26 -7.73 13.37
N THR A 195 -12.93 -7.02 12.46
CA THR A 195 -13.99 -7.58 11.62
C THR A 195 -13.42 -8.63 10.68
N GLU A 196 -12.37 -8.30 9.93
CA GLU A 196 -11.73 -9.22 8.98
C GLU A 196 -11.13 -10.46 9.68
N ILE A 197 -10.55 -10.29 10.87
CA ILE A 197 -10.04 -11.40 11.68
C ILE A 197 -11.18 -12.35 12.07
N ARG A 198 -12.37 -11.84 12.40
CA ARG A 198 -13.54 -12.67 12.77
C ARG A 198 -14.13 -13.40 11.57
N GLU A 199 -14.10 -12.81 10.39
CA GLU A 199 -14.65 -13.42 9.16
C GLU A 199 -13.74 -14.49 8.56
N HIS A 200 -12.44 -14.45 8.86
CA HIS A 200 -11.42 -15.28 8.21
C HIS A 200 -10.56 -16.13 9.16
N ASN A 201 -10.97 -16.26 10.43
CA ASN A 201 -10.48 -17.26 11.40
C ASN A 201 -11.54 -18.33 11.66
#